data_AF-A0A4S2RYL1-F1
#
_entry.id   AF-A0A4S2RYL1-F1
#
_cell.length_a   1.000
_cell.length_b   1.000
_cell.length_c   1.000
_cell.angle_alpha   90.00
_cell.angle_beta   90.00
_cell.angle_gamma   90.00
#
_symmetry.space_group_name_H-M   'P 1'
#
loop_
_entity.id
_entity.type
_entity.pdbx_description
1 polymer ?
#
loop_
_entity_poly.entity_id
_entity_poly.type
_entity_poly.pdbx_seq_one_letter_code
_entity_poly.pdbx_strand_id
1 'polypeptide(L)'
;MFEIRVICAPTEAPEITKALSETFATGPVRQQPTRDGDRVRLYVTAEQQPSHWPVPEAAYATAPSIISEIGWTAGGARDCLHGIQVREFWLRKAALLDRIALTEDDPMGGDAATLAVEAARQLMEIDHAAGLGPSGYADGPYTPDHLDSVREPRGYVRQEYALWIRHH
;
A
#
# COMPACT_ATOMS: atom_id res chain seq x y z
N MET A 1 9.01 -17.61 8.76
CA MET A 1 8.30 -18.84 8.37
C MET A 1 7.29 -19.22 9.45
N PHE A 2 6.04 -19.48 9.07
CA PHE A 2 4.95 -19.92 9.94
C PHE A 2 4.08 -20.98 9.24
N GLU A 3 3.24 -21.69 9.99
CA GLU A 3 2.29 -22.68 9.46
C GLU A 3 0.86 -22.17 9.54
N ILE A 4 0.10 -22.31 8.45
CA ILE A 4 -1.34 -22.05 8.38
C ILE A 4 -2.06 -23.40 8.29
N ARG A 5 -3.08 -23.59 9.13
CA ARG A 5 -3.95 -24.77 9.11
C ARG A 5 -5.39 -24.34 8.91
N VAL A 6 -6.01 -24.80 7.83
CA VAL A 6 -7.41 -24.48 7.50
C VAL A 6 -8.21 -25.77 7.43
N ILE A 7 -9.42 -25.78 7.98
CA ILE A 7 -10.38 -26.87 7.82
C ILE A 7 -11.55 -26.33 7.01
N CYS A 8 -11.77 -26.85 5.81
CA CYS A 8 -12.80 -26.35 4.88
C CYS A 8 -13.49 -27.50 4.14
N ALA A 9 -14.54 -27.17 3.38
CA ALA A 9 -15.11 -28.14 2.46
C ALA A 9 -14.10 -28.46 1.34
N PRO A 10 -14.10 -29.68 0.78
CA PRO A 10 -13.21 -30.05 -0.33
C PRO A 10 -13.37 -29.13 -1.56
N THR A 11 -14.57 -28.59 -1.78
CA THR A 11 -14.90 -27.69 -2.89
C THR A 11 -14.29 -26.29 -2.74
N GLU A 12 -14.05 -25.83 -1.51
CA GLU A 12 -13.50 -24.50 -1.20
C GLU A 12 -11.96 -24.50 -1.17
N ALA A 13 -11.34 -25.69 -1.08
CA ALA A 13 -9.90 -25.83 -0.94
C ALA A 13 -9.07 -25.12 -2.03
N PRO A 14 -9.45 -25.15 -3.34
CA PRO A 14 -8.70 -24.44 -4.37
C PRO A 14 -8.74 -22.91 -4.20
N GLU A 15 -9.90 -22.35 -3.84
CA GLU A 15 -10.07 -20.91 -3.67
C GLU A 15 -9.29 -20.40 -2.46
N ILE A 16 -9.37 -21.11 -1.34
CA ILE A 16 -8.60 -20.80 -0.12
C ILE A 16 -7.10 -20.88 -0.40
N THR A 17 -6.65 -21.92 -1.13
CA THR A 17 -5.24 -22.07 -1.49
C THR A 17 -4.75 -20.89 -2.34
N LYS A 18 -5.55 -20.47 -3.33
CA LYS A 18 -5.23 -19.33 -4.19
C LYS A 18 -5.11 -18.04 -3.37
N ALA A 19 -6.08 -17.75 -2.51
CA ALA A 19 -6.07 -16.55 -1.66
C ALA A 19 -4.85 -16.49 -0.72
N LEU A 20 -4.45 -17.66 -0.17
CA LEU A 20 -3.25 -17.75 0.67
C LEU A 20 -1.97 -17.50 -0.13
N SER A 21 -1.87 -18.04 -1.36
CA SER A 21 -0.70 -17.82 -2.22
C SER A 21 -0.57 -16.39 -2.77
N GLU A 22 -1.69 -15.67 -2.87
CA GLU A 22 -1.70 -14.25 -3.26
C GLU A 22 -1.24 -13.32 -2.12
N THR A 23 -1.35 -13.78 -0.88
CA THR A 23 -1.03 -12.96 0.31
C THR A 23 0.33 -13.32 0.92
N PHE A 24 0.76 -14.58 0.79
CA PHE A 24 1.98 -15.08 1.40
C PHE A 24 2.85 -15.80 0.38
N ALA A 25 4.16 -15.78 0.62
CA ALA A 25 5.05 -16.73 -0.03
C ALA A 25 4.78 -18.12 0.55
N THR A 26 3.93 -18.90 -0.13
CA THR A 26 3.52 -20.23 0.34
C THR A 26 4.38 -21.34 -0.25
N GLY A 27 4.76 -22.29 0.59
CA GLY A 27 5.23 -23.61 0.16
C GLY A 27 4.08 -24.50 -0.36
N PRO A 28 4.38 -25.74 -0.78
CA PRO A 28 3.39 -26.66 -1.31
C PRO A 28 2.30 -26.99 -0.28
N VAL A 29 1.04 -26.84 -0.68
CA VAL A 29 -0.13 -27.14 0.18
C VAL A 29 -0.34 -28.64 0.30
N ARG A 30 -0.36 -29.15 1.54
CA ARG A 30 -0.70 -30.55 1.82
C ARG A 30 -2.14 -30.65 2.27
N GLN A 31 -2.89 -31.58 1.68
CA GLN A 31 -4.29 -31.81 2.02
C GLN A 31 -4.43 -33.15 2.74
N GLN A 32 -5.19 -33.18 3.82
CA GLN A 32 -5.55 -34.41 4.52
C GLN A 32 -7.05 -34.42 4.85
N PRO A 33 -7.78 -35.53 4.59
CA PRO A 33 -9.17 -35.63 4.99
C PRO A 33 -9.29 -35.61 6.52
N THR A 34 -10.36 -34.99 7.02
CA THR A 34 -10.72 -35.05 8.42
C THR A 34 -11.31 -36.44 8.75
N ARG A 35 -11.40 -36.79 10.05
CA ARG A 35 -11.91 -38.10 10.48
C ARG A 35 -13.36 -38.37 10.08
N ASP A 36 -14.14 -37.30 9.95
CA ASP A 36 -15.53 -37.25 9.50
C ASP A 36 -15.68 -37.36 7.97
N GLY A 37 -14.60 -37.27 7.19
CA GLY A 37 -14.60 -37.45 5.72
C GLY A 37 -15.20 -36.29 4.92
N ASP A 38 -16.07 -35.48 5.54
CA ASP A 38 -16.78 -34.38 4.89
C ASP A 38 -15.95 -33.11 4.70
N ARG A 39 -14.78 -33.01 5.36
CA ARG A 39 -13.91 -31.84 5.34
C ARG A 39 -12.47 -32.22 5.05
N VAL A 40 -11.72 -31.24 4.57
CA VAL A 40 -10.27 -31.36 4.35
C VAL A 40 -9.52 -30.39 5.24
N ARG A 41 -8.35 -30.83 5.71
CA ARG A 41 -7.36 -29.99 6.39
C ARG A 41 -6.28 -29.62 5.40
N LEU A 42 -6.09 -28.33 5.20
CA LEU A 42 -4.98 -27.76 4.44
C LEU A 42 -3.86 -27.43 5.42
N TYR A 43 -2.65 -27.91 5.13
CA TYR A 43 -1.42 -27.53 5.81
C TYR A 43 -0.57 -26.73 4.84
N VAL A 44 -0.30 -25.48 5.17
CA VAL A 44 0.45 -24.54 4.34
C VAL A 44 1.61 -24.00 5.16
N THR A 45 2.83 -24.15 4.65
CA THR A 45 3.98 -23.38 5.15
C THR A 45 3.98 -22.04 4.45
N ALA A 46 4.09 -20.95 5.21
CA ALA A 46 4.00 -19.60 4.69
C ALA A 46 5.12 -18.71 5.23
N GLU A 47 5.54 -17.77 4.40
CA GLU A 47 6.41 -16.66 4.77
C GLU A 47 5.72 -15.34 4.42
N GLN A 48 6.05 -14.29 5.17
CA GLN A 48 5.64 -12.94 4.77
C GLN A 48 6.28 -12.64 3.42
N GLN A 49 5.47 -12.17 2.48
CA GLN A 49 5.99 -11.65 1.23
C GLN A 49 6.76 -10.35 1.53
N PRO A 50 7.99 -10.18 1.03
CA PRO A 50 8.69 -8.91 1.17
C PRO A 50 7.84 -7.81 0.54
N SER A 51 7.77 -6.65 1.22
CA SER A 51 7.05 -5.48 0.71
C SER A 51 7.61 -5.14 -0.67
N HIS A 52 6.74 -5.10 -1.68
CA HIS A 52 7.10 -4.70 -3.05
C HIS A 52 7.19 -3.18 -3.19
N TRP A 53 6.75 -2.43 -2.18
CA TRP A 53 6.83 -0.99 -2.19
C TRP A 53 8.28 -0.52 -2.12
N PRO A 54 8.63 0.59 -2.79
CA PRO A 54 9.93 1.20 -2.62
C PRO A 54 10.21 1.46 -1.15
N VAL A 55 11.40 1.07 -0.68
CA VAL A 55 11.84 1.42 0.68
C VAL A 55 11.86 2.94 0.84
N PRO A 56 11.45 3.49 2.00
CA PRO A 56 11.31 4.94 2.16
C PRO A 56 12.58 5.73 1.82
N GLU A 57 13.74 5.18 2.15
CA GLU A 57 15.05 5.79 1.88
C GLU A 57 15.28 5.95 0.37
N ALA A 58 14.85 4.97 -0.43
CA ALA A 58 14.96 5.03 -1.88
C ALA A 58 13.88 5.94 -2.50
N ALA A 59 12.66 5.90 -1.97
CA ALA A 59 11.54 6.70 -2.46
C ALA A 59 11.76 8.21 -2.29
N TYR A 60 12.40 8.60 -1.18
CA TYR A 60 12.58 10.00 -0.78
C TYR A 60 14.03 10.49 -0.87
N ALA A 61 14.92 9.73 -1.52
CA ALA A 61 16.35 10.05 -1.61
C ALA A 61 16.63 11.47 -2.17
N THR A 62 15.82 11.92 -3.12
CA THR A 62 15.94 13.23 -3.77
C THR A 62 14.87 14.22 -3.32
N ALA A 63 14.07 13.88 -2.31
CA ALA A 63 12.99 14.73 -1.83
C ALA A 63 13.54 16.02 -1.20
N PRO A 64 12.89 17.18 -1.40
CA PRO A 64 13.26 18.41 -0.71
C PRO A 64 13.17 18.26 0.82
N SER A 65 13.79 19.17 1.57
CA SER A 65 13.76 19.13 3.03
C SER A 65 12.32 19.14 3.59
N ILE A 66 12.09 18.51 4.74
CA ILE A 66 10.78 18.54 5.41
C ILE A 66 10.31 19.98 5.61
N ILE A 67 11.20 20.88 6.04
CA ILE A 67 10.86 22.30 6.26
C ILE A 67 10.40 23.00 4.97
N SER A 68 11.10 22.79 3.85
CA SER A 68 10.68 23.40 2.59
C SER A 68 9.36 22.84 2.07
N GLU A 69 9.12 21.53 2.24
CA GLU A 69 7.83 20.91 1.88
C GLU A 69 6.68 21.39 2.78
N ILE A 70 6.92 21.64 4.06
CA ILE A 70 5.93 22.30 4.94
C ILE A 70 5.56 23.68 4.38
N GLY A 71 6.56 24.48 4.01
CA GLY A 71 6.33 25.79 3.41
C GLY A 71 5.54 25.72 2.09
N TRP A 72 5.91 24.77 1.23
CA TRP A 72 5.25 24.58 -0.07
C TRP A 72 3.80 24.11 0.09
N THR A 73 3.55 23.10 0.94
CA THR A 73 2.19 22.58 1.18
C THR A 73 1.31 23.59 1.91
N ALA A 74 1.85 24.39 2.84
CA ALA A 74 1.08 25.46 3.48
C ALA A 74 0.70 26.56 2.48
N GLY A 75 1.61 26.95 1.58
CA GLY A 75 1.36 27.94 0.55
C GLY A 75 0.37 27.46 -0.53
N GLY A 76 0.52 26.22 -0.99
CA GLY A 76 -0.29 25.62 -2.05
C GLY A 76 -1.69 25.18 -1.64
N ALA A 77 -2.01 25.14 -0.34
CA ALA A 77 -3.30 24.68 0.16
C ALA A 77 -4.48 25.51 -0.39
N ARG A 78 -4.30 26.84 -0.50
CA ARG A 78 -5.31 27.73 -1.09
C ARG A 78 -5.54 27.40 -2.56
N ASP A 79 -4.47 27.19 -3.32
CA ASP A 79 -4.55 26.92 -4.76
C ASP A 79 -5.19 25.56 -5.02
N CYS A 80 -4.86 24.55 -4.21
CA CYS A 80 -5.51 23.24 -4.24
C CYS A 80 -7.02 23.33 -4.01
N LEU A 81 -7.49 24.17 -3.07
CA LEU A 81 -8.93 24.37 -2.83
C LEU A 81 -9.66 24.97 -4.04
N HIS A 82 -8.95 25.68 -4.92
CA HIS A 82 -9.49 26.23 -6.16
C HIS A 82 -9.27 25.29 -7.37
N GLY A 83 -8.84 24.06 -7.14
CA GLY A 83 -8.65 23.06 -8.20
C GLY A 83 -7.31 23.18 -8.96
N ILE A 84 -6.36 23.97 -8.47
CA ILE A 84 -5.06 24.16 -9.12
C ILE A 84 -4.06 23.12 -8.59
N GLN A 85 -3.42 22.37 -9.50
CA GLN A 85 -2.37 21.38 -9.19
C GLN A 85 -2.77 20.37 -8.08
N VAL A 86 -4.05 20.01 -8.03
CA VAL A 86 -4.64 19.20 -6.94
C VAL A 86 -3.87 17.90 -6.71
N ARG A 87 -3.53 17.17 -7.78
CA ARG A 87 -2.82 15.90 -7.67
C ARG A 87 -1.41 16.08 -7.11
N GLU A 88 -0.61 17.00 -7.67
CA GLU A 88 0.76 17.26 -7.18
C GLU A 88 0.73 17.70 -5.72
N PHE A 89 -0.21 18.58 -5.36
CA PHE A 89 -0.40 19.02 -3.98
C PHE A 89 -0.60 17.84 -3.03
N TRP A 90 -1.53 16.94 -3.34
CA TRP A 90 -1.82 15.80 -2.49
C TRP A 90 -0.71 14.76 -2.50
N LEU A 91 -0.02 14.56 -3.62
CA LEU A 91 1.15 13.68 -3.69
C LEU A 91 2.27 14.16 -2.77
N ARG A 92 2.64 15.44 -2.88
CA ARG A 92 3.69 16.04 -2.05
C ARG A 92 3.29 16.12 -0.58
N LYS A 93 2.03 16.45 -0.28
CA LYS A 93 1.50 16.45 1.09
C LYS A 93 1.53 15.06 1.71
N ALA A 94 1.10 14.03 0.98
CA ALA A 94 1.13 12.65 1.47
C ALA A 94 2.57 12.17 1.69
N ALA A 95 3.49 12.47 0.77
CA ALA A 95 4.91 12.14 0.92
C ALA A 95 5.57 12.86 2.10
N LEU A 96 5.23 14.13 2.34
CA LEU A 96 5.68 14.88 3.51
C LEU A 96 5.23 14.22 4.82
N LEU A 97 3.93 13.89 4.92
CA LEU A 97 3.39 13.26 6.12
C LEU A 97 3.96 11.86 6.35
N ASP A 98 4.18 11.07 5.28
CA ASP A 98 4.86 9.78 5.39
C ASP A 98 6.28 9.94 5.97
N ARG A 99 7.03 10.94 5.50
CA ARG A 99 8.38 11.24 6.00
C ARG A 99 8.39 11.70 7.46
N ILE A 100 7.41 12.51 7.88
CA ILE A 100 7.27 12.90 9.29
C ILE A 100 6.94 11.66 10.14
N ALA A 101 6.00 10.82 9.68
CA ALA A 101 5.65 9.59 10.36
C ALA A 101 6.82 8.61 10.51
N LEU A 102 7.78 8.61 9.56
CA LEU A 102 9.00 7.80 9.64
C LEU A 102 10.03 8.35 10.64
N THR A 103 9.95 9.63 11.00
CA THR A 103 10.82 10.24 12.03
C THR A 103 10.28 10.09 13.44
N GLU A 104 9.00 9.75 13.60
CA GLU A 104 8.42 9.45 14.90
C GLU A 104 8.80 8.03 15.32
N ASP A 105 9.52 7.91 16.44
CA ASP A 105 9.93 6.63 17.04
C ASP A 105 8.78 5.91 17.77
N ASP A 106 7.51 6.24 17.48
CA ASP A 106 6.36 5.61 18.13
C ASP A 106 6.02 4.25 17.48
N PRO A 107 6.29 3.11 18.16
CA PRO A 107 6.02 1.79 17.60
C PRO A 107 4.52 1.48 17.52
N MET A 108 3.67 2.23 18.21
CA MET A 108 2.21 2.07 18.20
C MET A 108 1.52 2.90 17.12
N GLY A 109 2.28 3.71 16.39
CA GLY A 109 1.78 4.60 15.34
C GLY A 109 1.28 5.92 15.94
N GLY A 110 2.12 6.94 15.85
CA GLY A 110 1.78 8.30 16.28
C GLY A 110 0.74 8.97 15.38
N ASP A 111 0.28 10.15 15.79
CA ASP A 111 -0.66 10.98 15.03
C ASP A 111 -0.18 11.21 13.60
N ALA A 112 1.13 11.37 13.36
CA ALA A 112 1.66 11.55 12.01
C ALA A 112 1.47 10.31 11.12
N ALA A 113 1.58 9.10 11.68
CA ALA A 113 1.35 7.87 10.92
C ALA A 113 -0.11 7.76 10.47
N THR A 114 -1.05 8.14 11.33
CA THR A 114 -2.48 8.20 10.99
C THR A 114 -2.73 9.23 9.89
N LEU A 115 -2.21 10.45 10.05
CA LEU A 115 -2.34 11.52 9.05
C LEU A 115 -1.69 11.16 7.70
N ALA A 116 -0.57 10.44 7.71
CA ALA A 116 0.07 9.95 6.49
C ALA A 116 -0.82 8.95 5.74
N VAL A 117 -1.48 8.03 6.46
CA VAL A 117 -2.43 7.08 5.85
C VAL A 117 -3.65 7.82 5.29
N GLU A 118 -4.19 8.80 5.99
CA GLU A 118 -5.33 9.59 5.50
C GLU A 118 -4.97 10.40 4.25
N ALA A 119 -3.81 11.06 4.24
CA ALA A 119 -3.34 11.80 3.08
C ALA A 119 -3.06 10.89 1.88
N ALA A 120 -2.54 9.68 2.12
CA ALA A 120 -2.36 8.66 1.09
C ALA A 120 -3.69 8.23 0.47
N ARG A 121 -4.72 7.98 1.30
CA ARG A 121 -6.07 7.65 0.81
C ARG A 121 -6.67 8.79 -0.01
N GLN A 122 -6.47 10.04 0.41
CA GLN A 122 -6.94 11.19 -0.36
C GLN A 122 -6.28 11.29 -1.74
N LEU A 123 -4.98 11.02 -1.84
CA LEU A 123 -4.29 10.92 -3.13
C LEU A 123 -4.88 9.79 -3.97
N MET A 124 -5.08 8.60 -3.40
CA MET A 124 -5.66 7.46 -4.11
C MET A 124 -7.07 7.76 -4.64
N GLU A 125 -7.90 8.47 -3.88
CA GLU A 125 -9.22 8.93 -4.33
C GLU A 125 -9.12 9.90 -5.51
N ILE A 126 -8.19 10.85 -5.45
CA ILE A 126 -7.94 11.80 -6.55
C ILE A 126 -7.48 11.07 -7.80
N ASP A 127 -6.56 10.13 -7.65
CA ASP A 127 -6.04 9.32 -8.76
C ASP A 127 -7.13 8.44 -9.35
N HIS A 128 -7.92 7.79 -8.50
CA HIS A 128 -9.08 7.02 -8.93
C HIS A 128 -10.09 7.87 -9.71
N ALA A 129 -10.43 9.06 -9.20
CA ALA A 129 -11.34 10.00 -9.86
C ALA A 129 -10.77 10.57 -11.17
N ALA A 130 -9.44 10.70 -11.27
CA ALA A 130 -8.75 11.08 -12.51
C ALA A 130 -8.68 9.95 -13.54
N GLY A 131 -9.27 8.78 -13.24
CA GLY A 131 -9.27 7.63 -14.13
C GLY A 131 -7.97 6.84 -14.10
N LEU A 132 -7.10 7.04 -13.10
CA LEU A 132 -5.93 6.18 -12.82
C LEU A 132 -6.33 4.86 -12.13
N GLY A 133 -7.62 4.66 -11.83
CA GLY A 133 -8.19 3.40 -11.35
C GLY A 133 -8.22 2.29 -12.43
N PRO A 134 -9.10 1.27 -12.33
CA PRO A 134 -9.04 0.14 -13.26
C PRO A 134 -9.37 0.63 -14.67
N SER A 135 -8.39 0.58 -15.58
CA SER A 135 -8.30 1.15 -16.95
C SER A 135 -7.48 2.44 -17.13
N GLY A 136 -6.88 2.97 -16.06
CA GLY A 136 -5.95 4.10 -16.09
C GLY A 136 -4.49 3.72 -16.22
N TYR A 137 -3.71 4.54 -16.94
CA TYR A 137 -2.27 4.39 -17.00
C TYR A 137 -1.64 5.10 -15.80
N ALA A 138 -1.37 4.37 -14.72
CA ALA A 138 -0.33 4.76 -13.77
C ALA A 138 1.03 4.33 -14.36
N ASP A 139 2.06 5.16 -14.24
CA ASP A 139 3.43 4.79 -14.63
C ASP A 139 4.05 3.75 -13.66
N GLY A 140 3.34 3.43 -12.57
CA GLY A 140 3.71 2.45 -11.56
C GLY A 140 2.96 1.12 -11.67
N PRO A 141 3.53 0.04 -11.11
CA PRO A 141 2.95 -1.31 -11.21
C PRO A 141 1.62 -1.48 -10.46
N TYR A 142 1.30 -0.61 -9.49
CA TYR A 142 0.10 -0.71 -8.66
C TYR A 142 -0.80 0.52 -8.84
N THR A 143 -2.06 0.30 -9.21
CA THR A 143 -3.10 1.33 -9.34
C THR A 143 -3.66 1.70 -7.95
N PRO A 144 -4.34 2.86 -7.79
CA PRO A 144 -4.96 3.27 -6.53
C PRO A 144 -6.02 2.29 -6.01
N ASP A 145 -6.67 1.51 -6.88
CA ASP A 145 -7.66 0.49 -6.49
C ASP A 145 -7.04 -0.91 -6.27
N HIS A 146 -5.75 -1.09 -6.53
CA HIS A 146 -5.07 -2.36 -6.31
C HIS A 146 -5.15 -2.77 -4.84
N LEU A 147 -5.39 -4.05 -4.56
CA LEU A 147 -5.58 -4.56 -3.20
C LEU A 147 -4.41 -4.20 -2.27
N ASP A 148 -3.19 -4.26 -2.79
CA ASP A 148 -2.02 -3.87 -2.02
C ASP A 148 -1.97 -2.37 -1.73
N SER A 149 -2.35 -1.51 -2.67
CA SER A 149 -2.46 -0.06 -2.45
C SER A 149 -3.48 0.25 -1.34
N VAL A 150 -4.60 -0.49 -1.33
CA VAL A 150 -5.62 -0.36 -0.29
C VAL A 150 -5.13 -0.85 1.08
N ARG A 151 -4.36 -1.95 1.12
CA ARG A 151 -3.78 -2.48 2.36
C ARG A 151 -2.66 -1.60 2.91
N GLU A 152 -1.83 -1.03 2.05
CA GLU A 152 -0.70 -0.19 2.43
C GLU A 152 -0.68 1.13 1.63
N PRO A 153 -1.57 2.09 1.95
CA PRO A 153 -1.67 3.36 1.23
C PRO A 153 -0.37 4.16 1.17
N ARG A 154 0.45 4.09 2.23
CA ARG A 154 1.77 4.75 2.30
C ARG A 154 2.74 4.16 1.27
N GLY A 155 2.64 2.87 0.97
CA GLY A 155 3.40 2.20 -0.07
C GLY A 155 3.08 2.75 -1.47
N TYR A 156 1.79 2.93 -1.76
CA TYR A 156 1.32 3.57 -2.99
C TYR A 156 1.90 5.00 -3.15
N VAL A 157 1.89 5.81 -2.09
CA VAL A 157 2.50 7.16 -2.12
C VAL A 157 3.99 7.10 -2.46
N ARG A 158 4.74 6.14 -1.89
CA ARG A 158 6.18 5.99 -2.18
C ARG A 158 6.43 5.63 -3.64
N GLN A 159 5.61 4.75 -4.22
CA GLN A 159 5.66 4.45 -5.65
C GLN A 159 5.45 5.71 -6.49
N GLU A 160 4.31 6.38 -6.30
CA GLU A 160 3.92 7.53 -7.12
C GLU A 160 4.89 8.70 -6.97
N TYR A 161 5.40 8.93 -5.76
CA TYR A 161 6.39 9.97 -5.51
C TYR A 161 7.72 9.66 -6.20
N ALA A 162 8.21 8.42 -6.10
CA ALA A 162 9.45 8.00 -6.72
C ALA A 162 9.41 8.08 -8.25
N LEU A 163 8.23 7.88 -8.86
CA LEU A 163 8.02 8.09 -10.29
C LEU A 163 7.98 9.58 -10.63
N TRP A 164 7.16 10.36 -9.91
CA TRP A 164 6.99 11.79 -10.16
C TRP A 164 8.31 12.58 -10.07
N ILE A 165 9.10 12.36 -9.01
CA ILE A 165 10.35 13.10 -8.75
C ILE A 165 11.47 12.77 -9.73
N ARG A 166 11.35 11.70 -10.53
CA ARG A 166 12.32 11.40 -11.62
C ARG A 166 12.05 12.22 -12.87
N HIS A 167 10.83 12.74 -13.00
CA HIS A 167 10.37 13.47 -14.19
C HIS A 167 10.24 14.98 -13.95
N HIS A 168 10.55 15.47 -12.74
CA HIS A 168 10.48 16.88 -12.31
C HIS A 168 11.75 17.27 -11.56
#